data_AF-A0A8C9NV41-F1
#
_entry.id   AF-A0A8C9NV41-F1
#
_cell.length_a   1.000
_cell.length_b   1.000
_cell.length_c   1.000
_cell.angle_alpha   90.00
_cell.angle_beta   90.00
_cell.angle_gamma   90.00
#
_symmetry.space_group_name_H-M   'P 1'
#
loop_
_entity.id
_entity.type
_entity.pdbx_description
1 polymer ?
#
loop_
_entity_poly.entity_id
_entity_poly.type
_entity_poly.pdbx_seq_one_letter_code
_entity_poly.pdbx_strand_id
1 'polypeptide(L)'
;MPLVKRNIEPRHLCRGALPDGVTSELECVTNSTLAAIIKQLGSLSRHAEDIFGELFNEANSFYMRMNSLQERVDLLVIKVTQLDSTVEEVSLQDINMRKAFKSSTVQNQQVVSRNSIPNPVMEMYQRCDKPPPLNILTPYRDDKKDGLKFYTDPSYFFNLWKEKMLQATEDKRKEKRRQKEQRLVEDSTREVKKVRKARNRRLEWNMMAYDKEFRPDNRFSPSPYHMASSEGSLSPDNRSYASD
;
A
#
# COMPACT_ATOMS: atom_id res chain seq x y z
N MET A 1 -1.83 -22.21 -2.85
CA MET A 1 -2.34 -23.59 -2.96
C MET A 1 -3.75 -23.55 -3.53
N PRO A 2 -4.05 -24.23 -4.64
CA PRO A 2 -5.45 -24.43 -5.04
C PRO A 2 -6.06 -25.43 -4.05
N LEU A 3 -6.91 -24.95 -3.14
CA LEU A 3 -7.76 -25.84 -2.34
C LEU A 3 -8.74 -26.50 -3.30
N VAL A 4 -8.80 -27.83 -3.30
CA VAL A 4 -9.82 -28.57 -4.06
C VAL A 4 -11.17 -28.18 -3.48
N LYS A 5 -11.89 -27.30 -4.17
CA LYS A 5 -13.13 -26.69 -3.64
C LYS A 5 -14.27 -27.70 -3.53
N ARG A 6 -14.30 -28.72 -4.39
CA ARG A 6 -15.44 -29.62 -4.55
C ARG A 6 -14.93 -31.05 -4.76
N ASN A 7 -15.20 -31.92 -3.80
CA ASN A 7 -14.87 -33.34 -3.86
C ASN A 7 -16.15 -34.13 -4.17
N ILE A 8 -16.08 -35.01 -5.16
CA ILE A 8 -17.21 -35.90 -5.49
C ILE A 8 -17.15 -37.12 -4.58
N GLU A 9 -18.25 -37.39 -3.87
CA GLU A 9 -18.39 -38.50 -2.93
C GLU A 9 -19.45 -39.50 -3.44
N PRO A 10 -19.22 -40.83 -3.36
CA PRO A 10 -18.03 -41.51 -2.86
C PRO A 10 -16.86 -41.52 -3.87
N ARG A 11 -15.62 -41.49 -3.36
CA ARG A 11 -14.39 -41.54 -4.17
C ARG A 11 -14.01 -42.96 -4.61
N HIS A 12 -14.38 -43.96 -3.80
CA HIS A 12 -14.10 -45.37 -4.07
C HIS A 12 -15.41 -46.10 -4.25
N LEU A 13 -15.56 -46.77 -5.40
CA LEU A 13 -16.83 -47.41 -5.78
C LEU A 13 -16.89 -48.89 -5.38
N CYS A 14 -15.74 -49.58 -5.35
CA CYS A 14 -15.67 -51.05 -5.23
C CYS A 14 -14.68 -51.54 -4.17
N ARG A 15 -14.31 -50.71 -3.18
CA ARG A 15 -13.27 -51.06 -2.18
C ARG A 15 -13.82 -51.57 -0.84
N GLY A 16 -15.14 -51.80 -0.73
CA GLY A 16 -15.77 -52.30 0.49
C GLY A 16 -15.63 -53.81 0.63
N ALA A 17 -15.52 -54.29 1.88
CA ALA A 17 -15.65 -55.72 2.16
C ALA A 17 -17.09 -56.17 1.88
N LEU A 18 -17.24 -57.40 1.36
CA LEU A 18 -18.54 -57.99 1.14
C LEU A 18 -19.15 -58.49 2.46
N PRO A 19 -20.49 -58.45 2.61
CA PRO A 19 -21.15 -59.09 3.74
C PRO A 19 -20.93 -60.62 3.74
N ASP A 20 -20.82 -61.22 4.92
CA ASP A 20 -20.72 -62.67 5.05
C ASP A 20 -22.02 -63.36 4.58
N GLY A 21 -21.90 -64.49 3.88
CA GLY A 21 -23.04 -65.32 3.45
C GLY A 21 -23.71 -64.89 2.14
N VAL A 22 -23.07 -64.04 1.33
CA VAL A 22 -23.56 -63.67 -0.01
C VAL A 22 -23.45 -64.87 -0.97
N THR A 23 -24.55 -65.17 -1.67
CA THR A 23 -24.62 -66.29 -2.63
C THR A 23 -23.89 -66.01 -3.94
N SER A 24 -23.93 -64.75 -4.42
CA SER A 24 -23.29 -64.29 -5.65
C SER A 24 -22.46 -63.03 -5.36
N GLU A 25 -21.18 -63.24 -5.05
CA GLU A 25 -20.25 -62.15 -4.70
C GLU A 25 -20.14 -61.12 -5.83
N LEU A 26 -20.04 -61.58 -7.07
CA LEU A 26 -19.90 -60.70 -8.23
C LEU A 26 -21.12 -59.80 -8.41
N GLU A 27 -22.33 -60.35 -8.26
CA GLU A 27 -23.57 -59.58 -8.34
C GLU A 27 -23.69 -58.57 -7.19
N CYS A 28 -23.26 -58.95 -5.99
CA CYS A 28 -23.24 -58.05 -4.84
C CYS A 28 -22.27 -56.87 -5.07
N VAL A 29 -21.06 -57.14 -5.58
CA VAL A 29 -20.09 -56.08 -5.93
C VAL A 29 -20.63 -55.17 -7.03
N THR A 30 -21.20 -55.72 -8.11
CA THR A 30 -21.71 -54.91 -9.23
C THR A 30 -22.87 -54.03 -8.78
N ASN A 31 -23.83 -54.57 -8.02
CA ASN A 31 -24.95 -53.79 -7.49
C ASN A 31 -24.49 -52.69 -6.51
N SER A 32 -23.56 -53.03 -5.60
CA SER A 32 -22.97 -52.04 -4.67
C SER A 32 -22.22 -50.93 -5.42
N THR A 33 -21.52 -51.29 -6.49
CA THR A 33 -20.81 -50.35 -7.35
C THR A 33 -21.78 -49.42 -8.08
N LEU A 34 -22.87 -49.97 -8.65
CA LEU A 34 -23.91 -49.16 -9.31
C LEU A 34 -24.59 -48.20 -8.32
N ALA A 35 -24.91 -48.66 -7.11
CA ALA A 35 -25.44 -47.80 -6.06
C ALA A 35 -24.45 -46.68 -5.67
N ALA A 36 -23.16 -46.99 -5.60
CA ALA A 36 -22.11 -45.99 -5.34
C ALA A 36 -21.98 -44.98 -6.48
N ILE A 37 -22.10 -45.41 -7.75
CA ILE A 37 -22.11 -44.53 -8.93
C ILE A 37 -23.32 -43.59 -8.88
N ILE A 38 -24.51 -44.09 -8.54
CA ILE A 38 -25.72 -43.25 -8.41
C ILE A 38 -25.51 -42.16 -7.33
N LYS A 39 -24.93 -42.53 -6.18
CA LYS A 39 -24.56 -41.54 -5.13
C LYS A 39 -23.54 -40.52 -5.65
N GLN A 40 -22.56 -40.98 -6.41
CA GLN A 40 -21.51 -40.13 -6.99
C GLN A 40 -22.10 -39.11 -7.98
N LEU A 41 -23.05 -39.55 -8.83
CA LEU A 41 -23.80 -38.66 -9.73
C LEU A 41 -24.64 -37.65 -8.94
N GLY A 42 -25.27 -38.05 -7.84
CA GLY A 42 -25.97 -37.13 -6.94
C GLY A 42 -25.05 -36.06 -6.34
N SER A 43 -23.85 -36.45 -5.90
CA SER A 43 -22.82 -35.49 -5.44
C SER A 43 -22.38 -34.55 -6.56
N LEU A 44 -22.21 -35.04 -7.78
CA LEU A 44 -21.88 -34.22 -8.95
C LEU A 44 -22.99 -33.21 -9.28
N SER A 45 -24.26 -33.65 -9.26
CA SER A 45 -25.41 -32.76 -9.50
C SER A 45 -25.49 -31.63 -8.48
N ARG A 46 -25.27 -31.92 -7.19
CA ARG A 46 -25.20 -30.89 -6.15
C ARG A 46 -24.08 -29.87 -6.42
N HIS A 47 -22.88 -30.34 -6.79
CA HIS A 47 -21.78 -29.45 -7.13
C HIS A 47 -22.08 -28.58 -8.37
N ALA A 48 -22.79 -29.14 -9.35
CA ALA A 48 -23.24 -28.40 -10.53
C ALA A 48 -24.25 -27.31 -10.15
N GLU A 49 -25.24 -27.64 -9.30
CA GLU A 49 -26.21 -26.69 -8.76
C GLU A 49 -25.51 -25.52 -8.05
N ASP A 50 -24.55 -25.80 -7.17
CA ASP A 50 -23.79 -24.76 -6.47
C ASP A 50 -23.05 -23.82 -7.45
N ILE A 51 -22.41 -24.37 -8.49
CA ILE A 51 -21.68 -23.58 -9.49
C ILE A 51 -22.64 -22.70 -10.28
N PHE A 52 -23.72 -23.27 -10.80
CA PHE A 52 -24.69 -22.52 -11.58
C PHE A 52 -25.45 -21.50 -10.72
N GLY A 53 -25.71 -21.80 -9.45
CA GLY A 53 -26.29 -20.86 -8.49
C GLY A 53 -25.38 -19.66 -8.21
N GLU A 54 -24.08 -19.89 -8.00
CA GLU A 54 -23.09 -18.81 -7.84
C GLU A 54 -23.04 -17.90 -9.07
N LEU A 55 -22.97 -18.48 -10.27
CA LEU A 55 -22.96 -17.74 -11.54
C LEU A 55 -24.27 -16.98 -11.76
N PHE A 56 -25.41 -17.59 -11.48
CA PHE A 56 -26.72 -16.97 -11.60
C PHE A 56 -26.85 -15.75 -10.69
N ASN A 57 -26.44 -15.87 -9.42
CA ASN A 57 -26.50 -14.76 -8.47
C ASN A 57 -25.64 -13.57 -8.91
N GLU A 58 -24.43 -13.83 -9.42
CA GLU A 58 -23.55 -12.79 -9.95
C GLU A 58 -24.13 -12.13 -11.20
N ALA A 59 -24.65 -12.93 -12.15
CA ALA A 59 -25.30 -12.44 -13.35
C ALA A 59 -26.56 -11.61 -13.02
N ASN A 60 -27.35 -12.02 -12.04
CA ASN A 60 -28.53 -11.28 -11.60
C ASN A 60 -28.15 -9.95 -10.92
N SER A 61 -27.10 -9.94 -10.09
CA SER A 61 -26.56 -8.70 -9.52
C SER A 61 -26.07 -7.73 -10.61
N PHE A 62 -25.40 -8.25 -11.63
CA PHE A 62 -25.00 -7.48 -12.80
C PHE A 62 -26.21 -6.92 -13.56
N TYR A 63 -27.22 -7.75 -13.82
CA TYR A 63 -28.45 -7.36 -14.49
C TYR A 63 -29.18 -6.21 -13.78
N MET A 64 -29.34 -6.29 -12.45
CA MET A 64 -29.97 -5.22 -11.67
C MET A 64 -29.20 -3.90 -11.77
N ARG A 65 -27.87 -3.95 -11.73
CA ARG A 65 -27.01 -2.78 -11.90
C ARG A 65 -27.10 -2.21 -13.32
N MET A 66 -27.19 -3.07 -14.33
CA MET A 66 -27.34 -2.68 -15.72
C MET A 66 -28.67 -1.95 -15.95
N ASN A 67 -29.78 -2.47 -15.44
CA ASN A 67 -31.08 -1.82 -15.56
C ASN A 67 -31.08 -0.42 -14.92
N SER A 68 -30.56 -0.30 -13.70
CA SER A 68 -30.45 1.00 -13.03
C SER A 68 -29.54 1.98 -13.81
N LEU A 69 -28.47 1.46 -14.42
CA LEU A 69 -27.61 2.28 -15.27
C LEU A 69 -28.31 2.71 -16.55
N GLN A 70 -29.08 1.81 -17.19
CA GLN A 70 -29.82 2.10 -18.42
C GLN A 70 -30.82 3.23 -18.21
N GLU A 71 -31.64 3.15 -17.17
CA GLU A 71 -32.61 4.22 -16.84
C GLU A 71 -31.90 5.58 -16.64
N ARG A 72 -30.74 5.58 -15.98
CA ARG A 72 -29.95 6.81 -15.79
C ARG A 72 -29.37 7.33 -17.09
N VAL A 73 -28.96 6.46 -18.00
CA VAL A 73 -28.46 6.83 -19.33
C VAL A 73 -29.60 7.44 -20.15
N ASP A 74 -30.78 6.82 -20.16
CA ASP A 74 -31.93 7.31 -20.92
C ASP A 74 -32.36 8.71 -20.46
N LEU A 75 -32.42 8.94 -19.14
CA LEU A 75 -32.68 10.26 -18.58
C LEU A 75 -31.58 11.27 -18.90
N LEU A 76 -30.31 10.84 -18.90
CA LEU A 76 -29.19 11.70 -19.24
C LEU A 76 -29.24 12.12 -20.72
N VAL A 77 -29.61 11.21 -21.62
CA VAL A 77 -29.78 11.51 -23.06
C VAL A 77 -30.83 12.60 -23.25
N ILE A 78 -31.97 12.52 -22.58
CA ILE A 78 -33.00 13.56 -22.63
C ILE A 78 -32.45 14.90 -22.11
N LYS A 79 -31.78 14.90 -20.96
CA LYS A 79 -31.22 16.14 -20.37
C LYS A 79 -30.18 16.79 -21.27
N VAL A 80 -29.27 15.99 -21.85
CA VAL A 80 -28.21 16.50 -22.72
C VAL A 80 -28.76 17.05 -24.03
N THR A 81 -29.78 16.41 -24.61
CA THR A 81 -30.42 16.89 -25.84
C THR A 81 -31.23 18.17 -25.66
N GLN A 82 -31.66 18.47 -24.43
CA GLN A 82 -32.38 19.71 -24.09
C GLN A 82 -31.45 20.87 -23.68
N LEU A 83 -30.13 20.66 -23.64
CA LEU A 83 -29.18 21.74 -23.31
C LEU A 83 -29.13 22.77 -24.42
N ASP A 84 -29.31 24.03 -24.06
CA ASP A 84 -29.14 25.19 -24.94
C ASP A 84 -27.93 26.00 -24.47
N SER A 85 -26.83 25.87 -25.19
CA SER A 85 -25.57 26.56 -24.89
C SER A 85 -25.63 28.07 -25.10
N THR A 86 -26.66 28.59 -25.77
CA THR A 86 -26.85 30.03 -25.95
C THR A 86 -27.46 30.70 -24.71
N VAL A 87 -28.11 29.92 -23.84
CA VAL A 87 -28.78 30.37 -22.61
C VAL A 87 -28.00 30.00 -21.35
N GLU A 88 -27.11 28.99 -21.42
CA GLU A 88 -26.37 28.51 -20.25
C GLU A 88 -25.23 29.46 -19.82
N GLU A 89 -25.42 30.16 -18.70
CA GLU A 89 -24.42 31.07 -18.13
C GLU A 89 -23.45 30.36 -17.16
N VAL A 90 -22.16 30.71 -17.23
CA VAL A 90 -21.13 30.19 -16.33
C VAL A 90 -21.04 31.04 -15.06
N SER A 91 -21.42 30.48 -13.91
CA SER A 91 -21.37 31.18 -12.62
C SER A 91 -20.06 30.94 -11.87
N LEU A 92 -19.35 32.02 -11.53
CA LEU A 92 -18.18 31.97 -10.65
C LEU A 92 -18.54 31.63 -9.19
N GLN A 93 -19.83 31.72 -8.81
CA GLN A 93 -20.29 31.32 -7.48
C GLN A 93 -20.13 29.82 -7.27
N ASP A 94 -20.22 29.01 -8.33
CA ASP A 94 -20.05 27.56 -8.25
C ASP A 94 -18.65 27.15 -7.79
N ILE A 95 -17.62 27.96 -8.10
CA ILE A 95 -16.23 27.70 -7.69
C ILE A 95 -16.08 27.77 -6.17
N ASN A 96 -16.77 28.72 -5.52
CA ASN A 96 -16.61 28.99 -4.09
C ASN A 96 -17.73 28.36 -3.24
N MET A 97 -18.93 28.16 -3.80
CA MET A 97 -20.12 27.75 -3.05
C MET A 97 -20.54 26.30 -3.31
N ARG A 98 -20.07 25.66 -4.39
CA ARG A 98 -20.32 24.23 -4.65
C ARG A 98 -19.08 23.40 -4.38
N LYS A 99 -19.31 22.19 -3.85
CA LYS A 99 -18.23 21.21 -3.71
C LYS A 99 -17.89 20.65 -5.09
N ALA A 100 -16.60 20.50 -5.37
CA ALA A 100 -16.14 19.84 -6.58
C ALA A 100 -16.69 18.40 -6.66
N PHE A 101 -16.90 17.92 -7.89
CA PHE A 101 -17.26 16.54 -8.16
C PHE A 101 -16.21 15.58 -7.58
N LYS A 102 -16.68 14.48 -6.99
CA LYS A 102 -15.83 13.39 -6.50
C LYS A 102 -16.31 12.08 -7.08
N SER A 103 -15.39 11.35 -7.69
CA SER A 103 -15.60 9.97 -8.11
C SER A 103 -15.54 9.03 -6.90
N SER A 104 -16.07 7.82 -7.09
CA SER A 104 -15.96 6.75 -6.08
C SER A 104 -14.49 6.33 -5.90
N THR A 105 -14.06 6.21 -4.64
CA THR A 105 -12.70 5.77 -4.27
C THR A 105 -12.73 4.49 -3.42
N VAL A 106 -13.79 3.69 -3.55
CA VAL A 106 -13.96 2.44 -2.79
C VAL A 106 -12.86 1.45 -3.18
N GLN A 107 -12.19 0.87 -2.18
CA GLN A 107 -11.15 -0.14 -2.36
C GLN A 107 -11.53 -1.41 -1.61
N ASN A 108 -11.50 -2.55 -2.31
CA ASN A 108 -11.75 -3.84 -1.70
C ASN A 108 -10.51 -4.28 -0.91
N GLN A 109 -10.72 -4.64 0.36
CA GLN A 109 -9.68 -5.09 1.28
C GLN A 109 -10.19 -6.32 2.04
N GLN A 110 -9.31 -7.00 2.77
CA GLN A 110 -9.68 -8.18 3.58
C GLN A 110 -10.35 -9.31 2.76
N VAL A 111 -9.85 -9.55 1.54
CA VAL A 111 -10.46 -10.48 0.56
C VAL A 111 -10.50 -11.95 0.99
N VAL A 112 -9.75 -12.34 2.02
CA VAL A 112 -9.71 -13.69 2.61
C VAL A 112 -10.34 -13.76 4.00
N SER A 113 -11.29 -12.86 4.30
CA SER A 113 -12.04 -12.87 5.55
C SER A 113 -12.93 -14.12 5.68
N ARG A 114 -13.41 -14.39 6.91
CA ARG A 114 -14.37 -15.48 7.16
C ARG A 114 -15.64 -15.38 6.31
N ASN A 115 -16.05 -14.16 5.98
CA ASN A 115 -17.28 -13.87 5.24
C ASN A 115 -17.12 -14.08 3.72
N SER A 116 -15.89 -14.16 3.22
CA SER A 116 -15.62 -14.44 1.80
C SER A 116 -15.28 -15.91 1.53
N ILE A 117 -15.43 -16.79 2.53
CA ILE A 117 -15.21 -18.23 2.36
C ILE A 117 -16.33 -18.80 1.47
N PRO A 118 -15.98 -19.48 0.36
CA PRO A 118 -16.98 -20.15 -0.48
C PRO A 118 -17.74 -21.24 0.28
N ASN A 119 -19.02 -21.42 -0.01
CA ASN A 119 -19.88 -22.41 0.64
C ASN A 119 -19.26 -23.82 0.70
N PRO A 120 -18.68 -24.38 -0.40
CA PRO A 120 -18.07 -25.70 -0.34
C PRO A 120 -16.90 -25.80 0.66
N VAL A 121 -16.09 -24.74 0.77
CA VAL A 121 -14.97 -24.67 1.73
C VAL A 121 -15.50 -24.54 3.15
N MET A 122 -16.60 -23.80 3.35
CA MET A 122 -17.27 -23.69 4.64
C MET A 122 -17.81 -25.05 5.11
N GLU A 123 -18.43 -25.83 4.22
CA GLU A 123 -18.90 -27.18 4.54
C GLU A 123 -17.74 -28.10 4.94
N MET A 124 -16.62 -28.07 4.20
CA MET A 124 -15.42 -28.81 4.58
C MET A 124 -14.90 -28.39 5.96
N TYR A 125 -14.82 -27.08 6.21
CA TYR A 125 -14.38 -26.55 7.49
C TYR A 125 -15.26 -27.02 8.66
N GLN A 126 -16.58 -27.11 8.45
CA GLN A 126 -17.51 -27.55 9.50
C GLN A 126 -17.37 -29.04 9.85
N ARG A 127 -16.87 -29.86 8.93
CA ARG A 127 -16.56 -31.28 9.16
C ARG A 127 -15.22 -31.48 9.89
N CYS A 128 -14.37 -30.47 9.95
CA CYS A 128 -13.09 -30.54 10.66
C CYS A 128 -13.28 -30.53 12.18
N ASP A 129 -12.30 -31.11 12.89
CA ASP A 129 -12.26 -31.10 14.34
C ASP A 129 -12.16 -29.66 14.87
N LYS A 130 -13.00 -29.36 15.86
CA LYS A 130 -13.01 -28.06 16.53
C LYS A 130 -11.90 -28.02 17.58
N PRO A 131 -11.33 -26.84 17.88
CA PRO A 131 -10.36 -26.73 18.96
C PRO A 131 -11.02 -27.10 20.30
N PRO A 132 -10.22 -27.53 21.31
CA PRO A 132 -10.73 -27.74 22.65
C PRO A 132 -11.45 -26.50 23.18
N PRO A 133 -12.56 -26.65 23.94
CA PRO A 133 -13.40 -25.53 24.37
C PRO A 133 -12.76 -24.73 25.52
N LEU A 134 -11.55 -24.22 25.33
CA LEU A 134 -10.79 -23.48 26.35
C LEU A 134 -11.46 -22.16 26.78
N ASN A 135 -12.42 -21.67 26.00
CA ASN A 135 -13.24 -20.51 26.34
C ASN A 135 -14.00 -20.66 27.66
N ILE A 136 -14.29 -21.89 28.09
CA ILE A 136 -14.96 -22.16 29.38
C ILE A 136 -14.08 -21.76 30.57
N LEU A 137 -12.76 -21.71 30.38
CA LEU A 137 -11.78 -21.35 31.41
C LEU A 137 -11.49 -19.84 31.45
N THR A 138 -11.91 -19.09 30.42
CA THR A 138 -11.70 -17.64 30.32
C THR A 138 -12.17 -16.85 31.56
N PRO A 139 -13.34 -17.14 32.18
CA PRO A 139 -13.79 -16.42 33.38
C PRO A 139 -12.88 -16.58 34.61
N TYR A 140 -12.05 -17.63 34.65
CA TYR A 140 -11.18 -17.94 35.79
C TYR A 140 -9.76 -17.37 35.62
N ARG A 141 -9.51 -16.57 34.58
CA ARG A 141 -8.20 -15.98 34.30
C ARG A 141 -8.05 -14.59 34.89
N ASP A 142 -6.92 -14.35 35.55
CA ASP A 142 -6.59 -13.03 36.13
C ASP A 142 -6.33 -11.95 35.07
N ASP A 143 -5.78 -12.35 33.92
CA ASP A 143 -5.39 -11.43 32.84
C ASP A 143 -6.56 -10.98 31.94
N LYS A 144 -7.77 -11.50 32.16
CA LYS A 144 -8.98 -11.25 31.36
C LYS A 144 -8.80 -11.51 29.86
N LYS A 145 -7.82 -12.33 29.49
CA LYS A 145 -7.59 -12.71 28.09
C LYS A 145 -8.41 -13.94 27.74
N ASP A 146 -8.82 -14.00 26.48
CA ASP A 146 -9.52 -15.16 25.93
C ASP A 146 -8.62 -16.41 25.98
N GLY A 147 -9.06 -17.44 26.70
CA GLY A 147 -8.32 -18.69 26.88
C GLY A 147 -8.01 -19.40 25.56
N LEU A 148 -8.90 -19.32 24.56
CA LEU A 148 -8.66 -19.97 23.27
C LEU A 148 -7.53 -19.30 22.48
N LYS A 149 -7.26 -18.00 22.69
CA LYS A 149 -6.15 -17.30 22.01
C LYS A 149 -4.77 -17.83 22.39
N PHE A 150 -4.64 -18.50 23.53
CA PHE A 150 -3.40 -19.19 23.91
C PHE A 150 -3.19 -20.49 23.14
N TYR A 151 -4.25 -21.06 22.57
CA TYR A 151 -4.19 -22.25 21.71
C TYR A 151 -4.17 -21.88 20.22
N THR A 152 -5.02 -20.94 19.80
CA THR A 152 -5.11 -20.45 18.42
C THR A 152 -5.55 -18.99 18.39
N ASP A 153 -4.75 -18.12 17.75
CA ASP A 153 -5.08 -16.70 17.54
C ASP A 153 -4.90 -16.31 16.06
N PRO A 154 -5.98 -16.28 15.26
CA PRO A 154 -5.92 -15.84 13.87
C PRO A 154 -5.46 -14.39 13.69
N SER A 155 -5.60 -13.55 14.71
CA SER A 155 -5.22 -12.12 14.64
C SER A 155 -3.73 -11.87 14.90
N TYR A 156 -3.01 -12.88 15.40
CA TYR A 156 -1.61 -12.78 15.81
C TYR A 156 -0.71 -12.20 14.72
N PHE A 157 -0.78 -12.74 13.50
CA PHE A 157 0.07 -12.30 12.38
C PHE A 157 -0.14 -10.82 12.04
N PHE A 158 -1.40 -10.37 12.01
CA PHE A 158 -1.72 -8.98 11.72
C PHE A 158 -1.24 -8.06 12.85
N ASN A 159 -1.46 -8.44 14.11
CA ASN A 159 -1.06 -7.63 15.27
C ASN A 159 0.47 -7.47 15.31
N LEU A 160 1.22 -8.57 15.13
CA LEU A 160 2.67 -8.55 15.07
C LEU A 160 3.20 -7.70 13.91
N TRP A 161 2.60 -7.84 12.73
CA TRP A 161 2.95 -7.02 11.57
C TRP A 161 2.71 -5.53 11.83
N LYS A 162 1.53 -5.18 12.38
CA LYS A 162 1.14 -3.81 12.70
C LYS A 162 2.13 -3.18 13.68
N GLU A 163 2.49 -3.89 14.74
CA GLU A 163 3.48 -3.45 15.73
C GLU A 163 4.83 -3.16 15.06
N LYS A 164 5.32 -4.11 14.24
CA LYS A 164 6.59 -3.95 13.51
C LYS A 164 6.58 -2.75 12.56
N MET A 165 5.47 -2.49 11.87
CA MET A 165 5.34 -1.35 10.95
C MET A 165 5.32 -0.01 11.68
N LEU A 166 4.65 0.07 12.83
CA LEU A 166 4.65 1.27 13.67
C LEU A 166 6.04 1.55 14.23
N GLN A 167 6.72 0.52 14.73
CA GLN A 167 8.10 0.62 15.22
C GLN A 167 9.05 1.12 14.13
N ALA A 168 9.01 0.49 12.95
CA ALA A 168 9.85 0.89 11.81
C ALA A 168 9.57 2.34 11.36
N THR A 169 8.32 2.80 11.46
CA THR A 169 7.94 4.19 11.13
C THR A 169 8.55 5.18 12.12
N GLU A 170 8.51 4.85 13.41
CA GLU A 170 9.09 5.70 14.46
C GLU A 170 10.62 5.71 14.40
N ASP A 171 11.26 4.57 14.15
CA ASP A 171 12.70 4.48 14.00
C ASP A 171 13.18 5.30 12.79
N LYS A 172 12.47 5.22 11.66
CA LYS A 172 12.76 6.05 10.48
C LYS A 172 12.59 7.54 10.75
N ARG A 173 11.59 7.93 11.57
CA ARG A 173 11.38 9.32 11.99
C ARG A 173 12.51 9.82 12.89
N LYS A 174 12.96 9.01 13.87
CA LYS A 174 14.07 9.35 14.78
C LYS A 174 15.39 9.45 14.03
N GLU A 175 15.68 8.50 13.15
CA GLU A 175 16.91 8.52 12.34
C GLU A 175 16.98 9.77 11.44
N LYS A 176 15.86 10.17 10.82
CA LYS A 176 15.80 11.42 10.04
C LYS A 176 16.10 12.67 10.87
N ARG A 177 15.66 12.71 12.14
CA ARG A 177 15.98 13.81 13.07
C ARG A 177 17.47 13.82 13.40
N ARG A 178 18.03 12.65 13.74
CA ARG A 178 19.45 12.49 14.07
C ARG A 178 20.37 12.87 12.90
N GLN A 179 20.02 12.49 11.67
CA GLN A 179 20.75 12.91 10.46
C GLN A 179 20.66 14.42 10.22
N LYS A 180 19.51 15.05 10.49
CA LYS A 180 19.37 16.52 10.38
C LYS A 180 20.24 17.23 11.41
N GLU A 181 20.28 16.74 12.64
CA GLU A 181 21.14 17.26 13.71
C GLU A 181 22.62 17.07 13.39
N GLN A 182 23.02 15.89 12.92
CA GLN A 182 24.40 15.63 12.48
C GLN A 182 24.81 16.55 11.31
N ARG A 183 23.93 16.77 10.32
CA ARG A 183 24.19 17.73 9.24
C ARG A 183 24.34 19.16 9.75
N LEU A 184 23.51 19.60 10.71
CA LEU A 184 23.63 20.94 11.32
C LEU A 184 24.93 21.11 12.08
N VAL A 185 25.38 20.09 12.81
CA VAL A 185 26.66 20.09 13.51
C VAL A 185 27.83 20.08 12.52
N GLU A 186 27.78 19.25 11.47
CA GLU A 186 28.81 19.20 10.41
C GLU A 186 28.89 20.50 9.60
N ASP A 187 27.76 21.17 9.35
CA ASP A 187 27.72 22.48 8.67
C ASP A 187 28.22 23.62 9.59
N SER A 188 28.13 23.45 10.92
CA SER A 188 28.70 24.38 11.90
C SER A 188 30.21 24.21 12.10
N THR A 189 30.77 23.02 11.82
CA THR A 189 32.22 22.73 11.90
C THR A 189 32.94 22.91 10.57
N ARG A 190 32.23 22.95 9.44
CA ARG A 190 32.77 23.51 8.20
C ARG A 190 33.00 24.99 8.44
N GLU A 191 34.26 25.38 8.60
CA GLU A 191 34.67 26.79 8.58
C GLU A 191 33.86 27.49 7.50
N VAL A 192 33.10 28.53 7.90
CA VAL A 192 32.46 29.45 6.97
C VAL A 192 33.57 29.89 6.03
N LYS A 193 33.63 29.29 4.82
CA LYS A 193 34.56 29.70 3.77
C LYS A 193 34.23 31.16 3.59
N LYS A 194 35.08 32.04 4.14
CA LYS A 194 34.83 33.47 4.20
C LYS A 194 34.46 33.88 2.79
N VAL A 195 33.17 34.15 2.55
CA VAL A 195 32.73 34.74 1.29
C VAL A 195 33.59 35.99 1.17
N ARG A 196 34.44 36.06 0.13
CA ARG A 196 35.31 37.21 -0.09
C ARG A 196 34.43 38.44 0.02
N LYS A 197 34.65 39.28 1.04
CA LYS A 197 33.98 40.59 1.12
C LYS A 197 34.28 41.28 -0.20
N ALA A 198 33.25 41.57 -0.99
CA ALA A 198 33.41 42.38 -2.19
C ALA A 198 34.08 43.70 -1.76
N ARG A 199 35.25 43.99 -2.33
CA ARG A 199 36.00 45.21 -2.01
C ARG A 199 35.12 46.41 -2.30
N ASN A 200 34.73 47.14 -1.26
CA ASN A 200 33.89 48.32 -1.37
C ASN A 200 34.72 49.48 -1.96
N ARG A 201 34.57 49.72 -3.27
CA ARG A 201 35.26 50.82 -3.99
C ARG A 201 34.56 52.18 -3.84
N ARG A 202 33.51 52.31 -3.00
CA ARG A 202 32.76 53.58 -2.87
C ARG A 202 33.67 54.75 -2.47
N LEU A 203 34.66 54.50 -1.62
CA LEU A 203 35.66 55.49 -1.24
C LEU A 203 36.55 55.91 -2.43
N GLU A 204 37.01 54.94 -3.23
CA GLU A 204 37.75 55.22 -4.47
C GLU A 204 36.91 56.02 -5.46
N TRP A 205 35.64 55.67 -5.68
CA TRP A 205 34.75 56.39 -6.58
C TRP A 205 34.36 57.79 -6.08
N ASN A 206 34.25 57.99 -4.76
CA ASN A 206 34.08 59.34 -4.21
C ASN A 206 35.33 60.19 -4.43
N MET A 207 36.53 59.60 -4.32
CA MET A 207 37.79 60.31 -4.56
C MET A 207 37.97 60.60 -6.07
N MET A 208 37.76 59.58 -6.90
CA MET A 208 37.09 59.57 -8.22
C MET A 208 36.45 60.88 -8.70
N ALA A 209 35.36 61.21 -8.01
CA ALA A 209 34.42 62.26 -8.39
C ALA A 209 34.93 63.69 -8.16
N TYR A 210 36.03 63.87 -7.41
CA TYR A 210 36.69 65.16 -7.34
C TYR A 210 37.51 65.38 -8.61
N ASP A 211 37.36 66.57 -9.19
CA ASP A 211 38.16 67.03 -10.32
C ASP A 211 39.65 67.02 -9.98
N LYS A 212 40.52 66.82 -10.97
CA LYS A 212 41.96 66.55 -10.78
C LYS A 212 42.68 67.59 -9.88
N GLU A 213 42.14 68.79 -9.76
CA GLU A 213 42.72 69.90 -9.02
C GLU A 213 42.28 69.97 -7.54
N PHE A 214 41.29 69.16 -7.12
CA PHE A 214 40.71 69.21 -5.77
C PHE A 214 40.76 67.89 -4.99
N ARG A 215 41.55 66.91 -5.44
CA ARG A 215 41.83 65.71 -4.65
C ARG A 215 42.85 66.03 -3.55
N PRO A 216 42.64 65.61 -2.30
CA PRO A 216 43.65 65.73 -1.26
C PRO A 216 44.87 64.88 -1.63
N ASP A 217 45.99 65.54 -1.86
CA ASP A 217 47.26 64.92 -2.22
C ASP A 217 47.76 64.10 -1.01
N ASN A 218 47.73 62.76 -1.09
CA ASN A 218 48.30 61.89 -0.07
C ASN A 218 49.85 61.85 -0.19
N ARG A 219 50.48 63.02 -0.32
CA ARG A 219 51.92 63.19 -0.24
C ARG A 219 52.34 63.21 1.22
N PHE A 220 52.32 62.04 1.86
CA PHE A 220 53.26 61.78 2.94
C PHE A 220 54.50 61.13 2.32
N SER A 221 55.59 61.88 2.44
CA SER A 221 56.95 61.58 2.02
C SER A 221 57.45 60.19 2.43
N PRO A 222 58.25 59.50 1.59
CA PRO A 222 58.97 58.31 2.01
C PRO A 222 60.14 58.70 2.93
N SER A 223 60.16 58.18 4.16
CA SER A 223 61.35 58.19 5.02
C SER A 223 62.24 56.98 4.66
N PRO A 224 63.53 57.18 4.32
CA PRO A 224 64.34 56.17 3.65
C PRO A 224 65.17 55.34 4.64
N TYR A 225 64.55 54.54 5.51
CA TYR A 225 65.28 53.53 6.29
C TYR A 225 64.38 52.35 6.62
N HIS A 226 64.26 51.39 5.70
CA HIS A 226 64.48 49.98 6.05
C HIS A 226 64.66 49.14 4.78
N MET A 227 65.89 48.68 4.64
CA MET A 227 66.42 47.73 3.68
C MET A 227 66.04 46.30 4.10
N ALA A 228 66.15 45.37 3.14
CA ALA A 228 66.24 43.91 3.30
C ALA A 228 64.89 43.24 3.61
N SER A 229 64.28 42.42 2.76
CA SER A 229 64.69 41.10 2.23
C SER A 229 63.34 40.40 1.95
N SER A 230 63.12 39.38 1.13
CA SER A 230 63.90 38.51 0.27
C SER A 230 62.88 37.85 -0.67
N GLU A 231 63.38 37.45 -1.81
CA GLU A 231 62.87 36.62 -2.91
C GLU A 231 61.79 35.56 -2.62
N GLY A 232 61.06 35.26 -3.70
CA GLY A 232 60.64 33.90 -4.07
C GLY A 232 59.27 33.46 -3.53
N SER A 233 58.41 32.73 -4.24
CA SER A 233 58.61 31.90 -5.43
C SER A 233 57.27 31.56 -6.08
N LEU A 234 57.37 31.28 -7.37
CA LEU A 234 56.40 30.72 -8.33
C LEU A 234 55.96 29.28 -7.95
N SER A 235 54.66 28.94 -8.05
CA SER A 235 54.07 28.01 -9.07
C SER A 235 53.66 26.63 -8.48
N PRO A 236 53.03 25.67 -9.21
CA PRO A 236 51.59 25.63 -9.54
C PRO A 236 50.94 24.21 -9.37
N ASP A 237 49.64 24.11 -9.73
CA ASP A 237 48.87 22.95 -10.25
C ASP A 237 48.87 21.54 -9.60
N ASN A 238 47.67 21.02 -9.32
CA ASN A 238 47.14 19.81 -10.01
C ASN A 238 45.75 19.40 -9.49
N ARG A 239 44.74 19.36 -10.38
CA ARG A 239 43.61 18.41 -10.28
C ARG A 239 43.19 17.97 -11.68
N SER A 240 43.68 16.80 -12.06
CA SER A 240 43.15 15.95 -13.11
C SER A 240 41.84 15.30 -12.65
N TYR A 241 40.85 15.35 -13.53
CA TYR A 241 39.62 14.56 -13.48
C TYR A 241 39.90 13.17 -14.09
N ALA A 242 39.47 12.11 -13.43
CA ALA A 242 39.22 10.81 -14.04
C ALA A 242 38.24 10.01 -13.17
N SER A 243 37.07 9.69 -13.73
CA SER A 243 36.28 8.51 -13.38
C SER A 243 35.36 8.23 -14.58
N ASP A 244 35.72 7.20 -15.34
CA ASP A 244 34.75 6.18 -15.72
C ASP A 244 34.54 5.25 -14.51
#